data_AF-A7ARW3-F1
#
_entry.id   AF-A7ARW3-F1
#
_cell.length_a   1.000
_cell.length_b   1.000
_cell.length_c   1.000
_cell.angle_alpha   90.00
_cell.angle_beta   90.00
_cell.angle_gamma   90.00
#
_symmetry.space_group_name_H-M   'P 1'
#
loop_
_entity.id
_entity.type
_entity.pdbx_description
1 polymer ?
#
loop_
_entity_poly.entity_id
_entity_poly.type
_entity_poly.pdbx_seq_one_letter_code
_entity_poly.pdbx_strand_id
1 'polypeptide(L)'
;MATTDMAMRDPYDEAENTVRKNIRKLILLQSQVLEELRTMPPNTPLTSTSKGSELLNVCSAIERDISELQKVIDTISNNRERYRITKKIIAQRQSNIDEFRSKIKGVHDRNRQATTPDNPQPAICSSSFAQHQLMSQKDMLDQQDAHIIVLNASAQNLHQNARAINVEVTNQNALISEVGDAFDETNLRLNALTKRMAVFLDTKNPSLLRLVITLFLISIVLLLFIILL
;
A
#
# COMPACT_ATOMS: atom_id res chain seq x y z
N MET A 1 -0.34 -17.50 -13.67
CA MET A 1 -1.13 -17.07 -12.50
C MET A 1 -0.26 -16.11 -11.71
N ALA A 2 -0.52 -14.81 -11.81
CA ALA A 2 0.29 -13.78 -11.17
C ALA A 2 -0.22 -13.55 -9.75
N THR A 3 0.69 -13.73 -8.81
CA THR A 3 0.55 -13.60 -7.36
C THR A 3 0.07 -12.20 -7.00
N THR A 4 -1.14 -12.14 -6.43
CA THR A 4 -1.72 -10.95 -5.80
C THR A 4 -1.09 -10.80 -4.41
N ASP A 5 0.21 -10.55 -4.42
CA ASP A 5 1.01 -10.42 -3.21
C ASP A 5 1.14 -8.93 -2.87
N MET A 6 0.71 -8.59 -1.66
CA MET A 6 0.89 -7.30 -0.99
C MET A 6 0.24 -6.08 -1.66
N ALA A 7 -0.98 -5.77 -1.23
CA ALA A 7 -1.57 -4.43 -1.37
C ALA A 7 -0.76 -3.41 -0.53
N MET A 8 0.43 -3.06 -1.01
CA MET A 8 1.17 -1.88 -0.61
C MET A 8 0.22 -0.70 -0.82
N ARG A 9 -0.21 -0.08 0.28
CA ARG A 9 -1.17 1.02 0.30
C ARG A 9 -0.68 2.10 -0.66
N ASP A 10 -1.48 2.40 -1.69
CA ASP A 10 -1.07 3.33 -2.74
C ASP A 10 -0.73 4.69 -2.09
N PRO A 11 0.49 5.22 -2.29
CA PRO A 11 0.88 6.51 -1.70
C PRO A 11 -0.05 7.66 -2.14
N TYR A 12 -0.68 7.55 -3.31
CA TYR A 12 -1.72 8.48 -3.73
C TYR A 12 -2.93 8.43 -2.78
N ASP A 13 -3.41 7.24 -2.43
CA ASP A 13 -4.58 7.05 -1.59
C ASP A 13 -4.30 7.52 -0.14
N GLU A 14 -3.05 7.43 0.32
CA GLU A 14 -2.62 7.99 1.61
C GLU A 14 -2.61 9.53 1.60
N ALA A 15 -2.05 10.14 0.56
CA ALA A 15 -2.07 11.59 0.39
C ALA A 15 -3.50 12.13 0.24
N GLU A 16 -4.37 11.43 -0.49
CA GLU A 16 -5.79 11.76 -0.61
C GLU A 16 -6.51 11.74 0.75
N ASN A 17 -6.21 10.74 1.58
CA ASN A 17 -6.74 10.64 2.94
C ASN A 17 -6.25 11.76 3.85
N THR A 18 -5.00 12.19 3.68
CA THR A 18 -4.44 13.32 4.42
C THR A 18 -5.15 14.62 4.05
N VAL A 19 -5.38 14.87 2.75
CA VAL A 19 -6.18 16.00 2.26
C VAL A 19 -7.59 15.98 2.85
N ARG A 20 -8.25 14.81 2.85
CA ARG A 20 -9.58 14.64 3.44
C ARG A 20 -9.61 14.99 4.94
N LYS A 21 -8.61 14.56 5.71
CA LYS A 21 -8.47 14.92 7.14
C LYS A 21 -8.25 16.42 7.32
N ASN A 22 -7.38 17.02 6.52
CA ASN A 22 -7.09 18.44 6.60
C ASN A 22 -8.32 19.29 6.25
N ILE A 23 -9.14 18.88 5.27
CA ILE A 23 -10.42 19.52 4.95
C ILE A 23 -11.40 19.44 6.13
N ARG A 24 -11.47 18.30 6.84
CA ARG A 24 -12.29 18.19 8.07
C ARG A 24 -11.80 19.15 9.15
N LYS A 25 -10.49 19.20 9.38
CA LYS A 25 -9.88 20.16 10.32
C LYS A 25 -10.20 21.60 9.91
N LEU A 26 -10.14 21.91 8.62
CA LEU A 26 -10.45 23.24 8.07
C LEU A 26 -11.90 23.64 8.35
N ILE A 27 -12.85 22.74 8.14
CA ILE A 27 -14.28 23.00 8.41
C ILE A 27 -14.52 23.24 9.90
N LEU A 28 -13.89 22.44 10.77
CA LEU A 28 -13.99 22.62 12.21
C LEU A 28 -13.40 23.97 12.64
N LEU A 29 -12.19 24.29 12.17
CA LEU A 29 -11.56 25.58 12.43
C LEU A 29 -12.44 26.74 11.94
N GLN A 30 -13.07 26.61 10.76
CA GLN A 30 -14.00 27.62 10.26
C GLN A 30 -15.16 27.86 11.22
N SER A 31 -15.78 26.80 11.75
CA SER A 31 -16.88 26.94 12.70
C SER A 31 -16.45 27.63 14.00
N GLN A 32 -15.24 27.33 14.49
CA GLN A 32 -14.69 27.94 15.70
C GLN A 32 -14.34 29.42 15.49
N VAL A 33 -13.75 29.75 14.35
CA VAL A 33 -13.42 31.12 13.97
C VAL A 33 -14.70 31.95 13.84
N LEU A 34 -15.74 31.42 13.20
CA LEU A 34 -17.01 32.14 13.04
C LEU A 34 -17.69 32.42 14.40
N GLU A 35 -17.61 31.48 15.34
CA GLU A 35 -18.15 31.66 16.69
C GLU A 35 -17.33 32.67 17.51
N GLU A 36 -16.00 32.66 17.38
CA GLU A 36 -15.14 33.66 18.00
C GLU A 36 -15.39 35.06 17.44
N LEU A 37 -15.58 35.20 16.12
CA LEU A 37 -15.92 36.48 15.50
C LEU A 37 -17.28 37.02 15.95
N ARG A 38 -18.24 36.17 16.36
CA ARG A 38 -19.51 36.63 16.94
C ARG A 38 -19.35 37.33 18.29
N THR A 39 -18.31 36.98 19.03
CA THR A 39 -18.02 37.55 20.36
C THR A 39 -17.16 38.82 20.29
N MET A 40 -16.61 39.13 19.11
CA MET A 40 -15.74 40.28 18.86
C MET A 40 -16.50 41.39 18.09
N PRO A 41 -16.03 42.65 18.12
CA PRO A 41 -16.68 43.74 17.41
C PRO A 41 -16.79 43.47 15.89
N PRO A 42 -17.87 43.95 15.25
CA PRO A 42 -18.00 43.89 13.80
C PRO A 42 -16.80 44.61 13.17
N ASN A 43 -16.20 44.00 12.14
CA ASN A 43 -14.99 44.43 11.41
C ASN A 43 -13.63 43.90 11.91
N THR A 44 -13.59 42.89 12.77
CA THR A 44 -12.31 42.25 13.12
C THR A 44 -11.83 41.37 11.96
N PRO A 45 -10.67 41.65 11.32
CA PRO A 45 -10.19 40.82 10.21
C PRO A 45 -9.89 39.39 10.68
N LEU A 46 -10.11 38.39 9.82
CA LEU A 46 -9.85 36.97 10.16
C LEU A 46 -8.42 36.72 10.67
N THR A 47 -7.45 37.51 10.22
CA THR A 47 -6.05 37.42 10.66
C THR A 47 -5.82 37.90 12.09
N SER A 48 -6.76 38.65 12.68
CA SER A 48 -6.67 39.13 14.05
C SER A 48 -6.84 38.00 15.08
N THR A 49 -7.47 36.91 14.69
CA THR A 49 -7.65 35.74 15.56
C THR A 49 -6.60 34.69 15.21
N SER A 50 -5.90 34.15 16.22
CA SER A 50 -4.91 33.07 16.03
C SER A 50 -5.47 31.89 15.23
N LYS A 51 -6.74 31.54 15.45
CA LYS A 51 -7.42 30.47 14.70
C LYS A 51 -7.72 30.83 13.25
N GLY A 52 -7.93 32.10 12.93
CA GLY A 52 -8.18 32.55 11.56
C GLY A 52 -6.91 32.58 10.71
N SER A 53 -5.74 32.89 11.30
CA SER A 53 -4.45 32.71 10.62
C SER A 53 -4.09 31.23 10.45
N GLU A 54 -4.38 30.36 11.43
CA GLU A 54 -4.26 28.90 11.28
C GLU A 54 -5.15 28.39 10.15
N LEU A 55 -6.40 28.87 10.06
CA LEU A 55 -7.33 28.50 9.00
C LEU A 55 -6.77 28.82 7.61
N LEU A 56 -6.23 30.03 7.40
CA LEU A 56 -5.65 30.42 6.12
C LEU A 56 -4.41 29.60 5.76
N ASN A 57 -3.58 29.28 6.76
CA ASN A 57 -2.40 28.43 6.58
C ASN A 57 -2.79 27.01 6.17
N VAL A 58 -3.79 26.43 6.85
CA VAL A 58 -4.32 25.09 6.53
C VAL A 58 -4.97 25.09 5.15
N CYS A 59 -5.76 26.11 4.81
CA CYS A 59 -6.37 26.25 3.48
C CYS A 59 -5.30 26.26 2.37
N SER A 60 -4.28 27.10 2.52
CA SER A 60 -3.17 27.20 1.57
C SER A 60 -2.37 25.90 1.46
N ALA A 61 -2.20 25.17 2.57
CA ALA A 61 -1.55 23.86 2.56
C ALA A 61 -2.35 22.83 1.76
N ILE A 62 -3.66 22.76 1.97
CA ILE A 62 -4.52 21.83 1.25
C ILE A 62 -4.55 22.15 -0.25
N GLU A 63 -4.58 23.43 -0.65
CA GLU A 63 -4.52 23.83 -2.05
C GLU A 63 -3.23 23.36 -2.75
N ARG A 64 -2.09 23.43 -2.05
CA ARG A 64 -0.83 22.87 -2.54
C ARG A 64 -0.91 21.35 -2.69
N ASP A 65 -1.41 20.65 -1.67
CA ASP A 65 -1.55 19.19 -1.69
C ASP A 65 -2.46 18.72 -2.83
N ILE A 66 -3.61 19.38 -3.04
CA ILE A 66 -4.52 19.11 -4.17
C ILE A 66 -3.82 19.33 -5.51
N SER A 67 -2.99 20.36 -5.62
CA SER A 67 -2.24 20.65 -6.84
C SER A 67 -1.21 19.57 -7.15
N GLU A 68 -0.52 19.05 -6.12
CA GLU A 68 0.40 17.92 -6.29
C GLU A 68 -0.33 16.63 -6.69
N LEU A 69 -1.47 16.32 -6.07
CA LEU A 69 -2.29 15.17 -6.46
C LEU A 69 -2.77 15.29 -7.92
N GLN A 70 -3.16 16.49 -8.37
CA GLN A 70 -3.54 16.72 -9.77
C GLN A 70 -2.37 16.46 -10.72
N LYS A 71 -1.15 16.92 -10.41
CA LYS A 71 0.04 16.63 -11.23
C LYS A 71 0.32 15.14 -11.35
N VAL A 72 0.09 14.37 -10.28
CA VAL A 72 0.22 12.91 -10.30
C VAL A 72 -0.81 12.28 -11.25
N ILE A 73 -2.07 12.71 -11.18
CA ILE A 73 -3.12 12.27 -12.10
C ILE A 73 -2.73 12.58 -13.55
N ASP A 74 -2.27 13.80 -13.83
CA ASP A 74 -1.89 14.24 -15.17
C ASP A 74 -0.70 13.43 -15.70
N THR A 75 0.30 13.16 -14.86
CA THR A 75 1.47 12.32 -15.20
C THR A 75 1.05 10.90 -15.56
N ILE A 76 0.13 10.32 -14.79
CA ILE A 76 -0.44 8.98 -15.03
C ILE A 76 -1.28 8.97 -16.32
N SER A 77 -2.09 10.01 -16.54
CA SER A 77 -2.94 10.15 -17.71
C SER A 77 -2.11 10.22 -19.00
N ASN A 78 -1.03 11.01 -18.98
CA ASN A 78 -0.13 11.21 -20.12
C ASN A 78 0.74 9.99 -20.44
N ASN A 79 1.05 9.14 -19.46
CA ASN A 79 1.93 7.97 -19.62
C ASN A 79 1.20 6.65 -19.30
N ARG A 80 -0.02 6.49 -19.82
CA ARG A 80 -0.91 5.38 -19.46
C ARG A 80 -0.33 3.98 -19.67
N GLU A 81 0.44 3.79 -20.75
CA GLU A 81 1.06 2.50 -21.06
C GLU A 81 2.09 2.07 -20.04
N ARG A 82 2.80 3.04 -19.44
CA ARG A 82 3.83 2.78 -18.42
C ARG A 82 3.21 2.39 -17.08
N TYR A 83 2.11 3.02 -16.69
CA TYR A 83 1.53 2.86 -15.34
C TYR A 83 0.42 1.81 -15.25
N ARG A 84 -0.15 1.35 -16.38
CA ARG A 84 -1.21 0.30 -16.43
C ARG A 84 -2.40 0.56 -15.48
N ILE A 85 -2.75 1.83 -15.24
CA ILE A 85 -3.87 2.24 -14.38
C ILE A 85 -5.18 2.29 -15.18
N THR A 86 -6.24 1.73 -14.61
CA THR A 86 -7.56 1.67 -15.25
C THR A 86 -8.18 3.08 -15.40
N LYS A 87 -8.80 3.38 -16.55
CA LYS A 87 -9.49 4.67 -16.81
C LYS A 87 -10.48 5.05 -15.70
N LYS A 88 -11.14 4.04 -15.12
CA LYS A 88 -12.08 4.16 -13.99
C LYS A 88 -11.43 4.78 -12.74
N ILE A 89 -10.20 4.38 -12.41
CA ILE A 89 -9.48 4.86 -11.23
C ILE A 89 -9.10 6.33 -11.45
N ILE A 90 -8.62 6.69 -12.65
CA ILE A 90 -8.29 8.08 -12.99
C ILE A 90 -9.54 8.97 -12.90
N ALA A 91 -10.68 8.52 -13.43
CA ALA A 91 -11.94 9.27 -13.35
C ALA A 91 -12.41 9.46 -11.90
N GLN A 92 -12.29 8.42 -11.07
CA GLN A 92 -12.62 8.50 -9.64
C GLN A 92 -11.70 9.50 -8.91
N ARG A 93 -10.38 9.43 -9.16
CA ARG A 93 -9.41 10.37 -8.57
C ARG A 93 -9.68 11.81 -8.98
N GLN A 94 -10.03 12.05 -10.24
CA GLN A 94 -10.42 13.37 -10.72
C GLN A 94 -11.67 13.90 -10.01
N SER A 95 -12.70 13.04 -9.87
CA SER A 95 -13.92 13.39 -9.13
C SER A 95 -13.63 13.77 -7.66
N ASN A 96 -12.73 13.04 -6.99
CA ASN A 96 -12.35 13.35 -5.61
C ASN A 96 -11.64 14.71 -5.51
N ILE A 97 -10.76 15.03 -6.46
CA ILE A 97 -10.09 16.33 -6.53
C ILE A 97 -11.08 17.47 -6.76
N ASP A 98 -12.04 17.28 -7.66
CA ASP A 98 -13.09 18.26 -7.92
C ASP A 98 -13.96 18.50 -6.67
N GLU A 99 -14.29 17.44 -5.93
CA GLU A 99 -14.98 17.54 -4.64
C GLU A 99 -14.16 18.35 -3.62
N PHE A 100 -12.86 18.08 -3.49
CA PHE A 100 -11.98 18.80 -2.57
C PHE A 100 -11.89 20.29 -2.91
N ARG A 101 -11.75 20.63 -4.20
CA ARG A 101 -11.74 22.01 -4.68
C ARG A 101 -13.05 22.72 -4.38
N SER A 102 -14.18 22.06 -4.59
CA SER A 102 -15.51 22.62 -4.28
C SER A 102 -15.67 22.90 -2.79
N LYS A 103 -15.17 22.02 -1.92
CA LYS A 103 -15.22 22.20 -0.45
C LYS A 103 -14.38 23.39 0.00
N ILE A 104 -13.15 23.53 -0.50
CA ILE A 104 -12.28 24.69 -0.18
C ILE A 104 -12.89 25.99 -0.68
N LYS A 105 -13.40 26.02 -1.91
CA LYS A 105 -14.05 27.20 -2.46
C LYS A 105 -15.24 27.63 -1.59
N GLY A 106 -16.05 26.69 -1.12
CA GLY A 106 -17.13 26.96 -0.18
C GLY A 106 -16.65 27.54 1.16
N VAL A 107 -15.50 27.10 1.68
CA VAL A 107 -14.89 27.67 2.89
C VAL A 107 -14.43 29.11 2.63
N HIS A 108 -13.77 29.37 1.49
CA HIS A 108 -13.30 30.70 1.11
C HIS A 108 -14.45 31.69 0.92
N ASP A 109 -15.51 31.30 0.20
CA ASP A 109 -16.67 32.15 -0.07
C ASP A 109 -17.41 32.54 1.21
N ARG A 110 -17.55 31.61 2.17
CA ARG A 110 -18.15 31.87 3.48
C ARG A 110 -17.30 32.82 4.33
N ASN A 111 -15.98 32.65 4.31
CA ASN A 111 -15.08 33.57 5.01
C ASN A 111 -15.13 34.99 4.43
N ARG A 112 -15.31 35.11 3.11
CA ARG A 112 -15.49 36.41 2.44
C ARG A 112 -16.83 37.08 2.78
N GLN A 113 -17.91 36.30 2.88
CA GLN A 113 -19.23 36.82 3.31
C GLN A 113 -19.24 37.27 4.77
N ALA A 114 -18.46 36.63 5.65
CA ALA A 114 -18.32 37.07 7.04
C ALA A 114 -17.54 38.40 7.22
N THR A 115 -16.84 38.87 6.18
CA THR A 115 -15.92 40.02 6.25
C THR A 115 -16.26 41.19 5.35
N THR A 116 -17.31 41.11 4.53
CA THR A 116 -17.68 42.18 3.58
C THR A 116 -18.86 43.02 4.12
N PRO A 117 -18.70 44.35 4.28
CA PRO A 117 -19.73 45.24 4.85
C PRO A 117 -20.77 45.78 3.84
N ASP A 118 -20.78 45.37 2.58
CA ASP A 118 -21.40 46.19 1.50
C ASP A 118 -22.72 45.65 0.90
N ASN A 119 -23.57 44.97 1.66
CA ASN A 119 -24.93 44.68 1.16
C ASN A 119 -26.00 44.65 2.28
N PRO A 120 -26.99 45.56 2.29
CA PRO A 120 -28.11 45.52 3.22
C PRO A 120 -29.11 44.45 2.76
N GLN A 121 -28.87 43.18 3.12
CA GLN A 121 -29.86 42.10 3.04
C GLN A 121 -29.96 41.35 4.38
N PRO A 122 -31.17 40.92 4.76
CA PRO A 122 -31.54 40.73 6.16
C PRO A 122 -30.77 39.59 6.83
N ALA A 123 -29.99 39.94 7.85
CA ALA A 123 -29.14 39.08 8.67
C ALA A 123 -29.86 37.90 9.38
N ILE A 124 -31.18 37.78 9.23
CA ILE A 124 -32.01 36.76 9.89
C ILE A 124 -32.00 35.43 9.12
N CYS A 125 -31.82 35.45 7.79
CA CYS A 125 -31.85 34.21 7.00
C CYS A 125 -30.47 33.52 6.94
N SER A 126 -29.38 34.30 6.93
CA SER A 126 -27.99 33.82 6.84
C SER A 126 -27.56 32.99 8.05
N SER A 127 -28.06 33.31 9.24
CA SER A 127 -27.75 32.58 10.47
C SER A 127 -28.40 31.19 10.48
N SER A 128 -29.67 31.09 10.09
CA SER A 128 -30.41 29.81 10.02
C SER A 128 -29.83 28.87 8.95
N PHE A 129 -29.40 29.41 7.81
CA PHE A 129 -28.79 28.65 6.73
C PHE A 129 -27.38 28.16 7.10
N ALA A 130 -26.57 29.02 7.76
CA ALA A 130 -25.27 28.62 8.30
C ALA A 130 -25.41 27.54 9.37
N GLN A 131 -26.40 27.66 10.27
CA GLN A 131 -26.69 26.68 11.32
C GLN A 131 -27.15 25.34 10.75
N HIS A 132 -28.08 25.35 9.80
CA HIS A 132 -28.60 24.16 9.15
C HIS A 132 -27.49 23.41 8.38
N GLN A 133 -26.60 24.14 7.71
CA GLN A 133 -25.48 23.54 6.98
C GLN A 133 -24.38 23.00 7.91
N LEU A 134 -24.16 23.62 9.07
CA LEU A 134 -23.29 23.11 10.13
C LEU A 134 -23.82 21.78 10.67
N MET A 135 -25.13 21.70 10.85
CA MET A 135 -25.80 20.48 11.31
C MET A 135 -25.74 19.36 10.26
N SER A 136 -26.00 19.66 8.98
CA SER A 136 -25.85 18.67 7.89
C SER A 136 -24.40 18.22 7.70
N GLN A 137 -23.41 19.07 7.96
CA GLN A 137 -22.01 18.67 7.90
C GLN A 137 -21.57 17.89 9.14
N LYS A 138 -22.11 18.19 10.32
CA LYS A 138 -21.85 17.42 11.54
C LYS A 138 -22.33 15.98 11.42
N ASP A 139 -23.52 15.78 10.84
CA ASP A 139 -24.07 14.44 10.63
C ASP A 139 -23.22 13.61 9.65
N MET A 140 -22.69 14.24 8.59
CA MET A 140 -21.74 13.61 7.67
C MET A 140 -20.39 13.30 8.32
N LEU A 141 -19.94 14.15 9.26
CA LEU A 141 -18.68 13.97 9.99
C LEU A 141 -18.81 12.85 11.03
N ASP A 142 -19.92 12.80 11.76
CA ASP A 142 -20.26 11.76 12.75
C ASP A 142 -20.40 10.38 12.07
N GLN A 143 -21.05 10.30 10.89
CA GLN A 143 -21.12 9.07 10.10
C GLN A 143 -19.74 8.59 9.61
N GLN A 144 -18.82 9.50 9.30
CA GLN A 144 -17.46 9.15 8.85
C GLN A 144 -16.49 8.83 10.01
N ASP A 145 -16.73 9.35 11.23
CA ASP A 145 -15.96 9.00 12.43
C ASP A 145 -16.28 7.61 12.96
N ALA A 146 -17.53 7.17 12.86
CA ALA A 146 -17.90 5.77 13.11
C ALA A 146 -17.07 4.81 12.23
N HIS A 147 -16.83 5.18 10.97
CA HIS A 147 -15.95 4.44 10.07
C HIS A 147 -14.46 4.53 10.46
N ILE A 148 -13.98 5.66 10.97
CA ILE A 148 -12.59 5.82 11.44
C ILE A 148 -12.33 4.96 12.69
N ILE A 149 -13.30 4.83 13.61
CA ILE A 149 -13.18 3.97 14.80
C ILE A 149 -13.02 2.50 14.39
N VAL A 150 -13.85 2.03 13.44
CA VAL A 150 -13.77 0.67 12.89
C VAL A 150 -12.46 0.45 12.11
N LEU A 151 -11.98 1.46 11.36
CA LEU A 151 -10.70 1.39 10.66
C LEU A 151 -9.50 1.44 11.60
N ASN A 152 -9.57 2.18 12.70
CA ASN A 152 -8.52 2.23 13.71
C ASN A 152 -8.43 0.90 14.47
N ALA A 153 -9.57 0.31 14.85
CA ALA A 153 -9.63 -1.03 15.39
C ALA A 153 -9.08 -2.08 14.41
N SER A 154 -9.41 -1.95 13.12
CA SER A 154 -8.87 -2.82 12.07
C SER A 154 -7.37 -2.63 11.84
N ALA A 155 -6.86 -1.40 11.92
CA ALA A 155 -5.44 -1.09 11.81
C ALA A 155 -4.64 -1.58 13.03
N GLN A 156 -5.24 -1.52 14.22
CA GLN A 156 -4.65 -2.06 15.45
C GLN A 156 -4.58 -3.58 15.42
N ASN A 157 -5.65 -4.25 14.94
CA ASN A 157 -5.66 -5.69 14.69
C ASN A 157 -4.65 -6.08 13.59
N LEU A 158 -4.54 -5.31 12.51
CA LEU A 158 -3.54 -5.53 11.46
C LEU A 158 -2.12 -5.35 12.01
N HIS A 159 -1.88 -4.37 12.89
CA HIS A 159 -0.58 -4.15 13.53
C HIS A 159 -0.21 -5.30 14.47
N GLN A 160 -1.18 -5.82 15.23
CA GLN A 160 -0.98 -7.01 16.07
C GLN A 160 -0.72 -8.26 15.24
N ASN A 161 -1.47 -8.45 14.13
CA ASN A 161 -1.23 -9.55 13.19
C ASN A 161 0.13 -9.42 12.49
N ALA A 162 0.56 -8.21 12.12
CA ALA A 162 1.87 -7.97 11.53
C ALA A 162 3.00 -8.27 12.51
N ARG A 163 2.83 -7.94 13.80
CA ARG A 163 3.76 -8.35 14.87
C ARG A 163 3.81 -9.86 15.02
N ALA A 164 2.66 -10.53 15.04
CA ALA A 164 2.58 -11.98 15.13
C ALA A 164 3.22 -12.67 13.92
N ILE A 165 2.95 -12.19 12.71
CA ILE A 165 3.58 -12.67 11.47
C ILE A 165 5.08 -12.42 11.51
N ASN A 166 5.56 -11.26 11.98
CA ASN A 166 7.00 -10.99 12.07
C ASN A 166 7.71 -11.96 13.04
N VAL A 167 7.08 -12.28 14.17
CA VAL A 167 7.60 -13.27 15.12
C VAL A 167 7.59 -14.66 14.47
N GLU A 168 6.51 -15.03 13.80
CA GLU A 168 6.38 -16.33 13.11
C GLU A 168 7.37 -16.47 11.94
N VAL A 169 7.60 -15.42 11.15
CA VAL A 169 8.61 -15.39 10.09
C VAL A 169 10.02 -15.50 10.68
N THR A 170 10.28 -14.84 11.81
CA THR A 170 11.57 -14.97 12.51
C THR A 170 11.76 -16.41 13.03
N ASN A 171 10.70 -17.02 13.54
CA ASN A 171 10.70 -18.41 13.99
C ASN A 171 10.88 -19.39 12.82
N GLN A 172 10.22 -19.15 11.69
CA GLN A 172 10.39 -19.93 10.47
C GLN A 172 11.80 -19.78 9.89
N ASN A 173 12.43 -18.61 10.00
CA ASN A 173 13.82 -18.41 9.57
C ASN A 173 14.80 -19.21 10.44
N ALA A 174 14.54 -19.30 11.75
CA ALA A 174 15.29 -20.18 12.64
C ALA A 174 15.09 -21.67 12.29
N LEU A 175 13.86 -22.09 12.00
CA LEU A 175 13.54 -23.44 11.54
C LEU A 175 14.18 -23.79 10.19
N ILE A 176 14.25 -22.84 9.25
CA ILE A 176 14.91 -23.04 7.95
C ILE A 176 16.42 -23.24 8.14
N SER A 177 17.04 -22.53 9.08
CA SER A 177 18.44 -22.74 9.44
C SER A 177 18.67 -24.16 9.96
N GLU A 178 17.79 -24.65 10.84
CA GLU A 178 17.89 -26.00 11.40
C GLU A 178 17.63 -27.10 10.35
N VAL A 179 16.71 -26.86 9.41
CA VAL A 179 16.52 -27.74 8.24
C VAL A 179 17.74 -27.73 7.32
N GLY A 180 18.42 -26.58 7.18
CA GLY A 180 19.69 -26.45 6.47
C GLY A 180 20.79 -27.32 7.09
N ASP A 181 20.94 -27.25 8.41
CA ASP A 181 21.91 -28.06 9.15
C ASP A 181 21.61 -29.57 9.02
N ALA A 182 20.33 -29.97 9.08
CA ALA A 182 19.92 -31.35 8.84
C ALA A 182 20.15 -31.82 7.38
N PHE A 183 20.00 -30.92 6.41
CA PHE A 183 20.31 -31.18 5.01
C PHE A 183 21.80 -31.38 4.80
N ASP A 184 22.65 -30.57 5.44
CA ASP A 184 24.10 -30.72 5.39
C ASP A 184 24.56 -32.06 6.00
N GLU A 185 23.97 -32.48 7.13
CA GLU A 185 24.23 -33.80 7.71
C GLU A 185 23.81 -34.93 6.76
N THR A 186 22.64 -34.79 6.11
CA THR A 186 22.16 -35.76 5.13
C THR A 186 23.08 -35.79 3.90
N ASN A 187 23.58 -34.65 3.44
CA ASN A 187 24.51 -34.53 2.32
C ASN A 187 25.86 -35.18 2.63
N LEU A 188 26.38 -35.03 3.84
CA LEU A 188 27.58 -35.75 4.31
C LEU A 188 27.37 -37.28 4.29
N ARG A 189 26.21 -37.77 4.75
CA ARG A 189 25.84 -39.19 4.70
C ARG A 189 25.68 -39.69 3.26
N LEU A 190 25.01 -38.92 2.41
CA LEU A 190 24.86 -39.24 0.99
C LEU A 190 26.23 -39.29 0.30
N ASN A 191 27.13 -38.34 0.53
CA ASN A 191 28.49 -38.39 0.00
C ASN A 191 29.27 -39.63 0.47
N ALA A 192 29.10 -40.05 1.73
CA ALA A 192 29.71 -41.28 2.23
C ALA A 192 29.14 -42.53 1.53
N LEU A 193 27.82 -42.58 1.30
CA LEU A 193 27.18 -43.66 0.54
C LEU A 193 27.63 -43.67 -0.92
N THR A 194 27.65 -42.51 -1.58
CA THR A 194 28.12 -42.35 -2.96
C THR A 194 29.57 -42.80 -3.10
N LYS A 195 30.44 -42.44 -2.15
CA LYS A 195 31.84 -42.89 -2.14
C LYS A 195 31.97 -44.41 -1.98
N ARG A 196 31.13 -45.03 -1.14
CA ARG A 196 31.07 -46.50 -1.01
C ARG A 196 30.55 -47.16 -2.29
N MET A 197 29.54 -46.59 -2.92
CA MET A 197 28.99 -47.07 -4.19
C MET A 197 30.04 -46.96 -5.31
N ALA A 198 30.81 -45.88 -5.34
CA ALA A 198 31.91 -45.70 -6.28
C ALA A 198 33.00 -46.77 -6.09
N VAL A 199 33.40 -47.07 -4.84
CA VAL A 199 34.36 -48.16 -4.56
C VAL A 199 33.81 -49.53 -4.97
N PHE A 200 32.51 -49.76 -4.79
CA PHE A 200 31.86 -51.00 -5.22
C PHE A 200 31.80 -51.12 -6.75
N LEU A 201 31.56 -50.01 -7.46
CA LEU A 201 31.59 -49.92 -8.91
C LEU A 201 33.01 -50.04 -9.49
N ASP A 202 34.04 -49.59 -8.76
CA ASP A 202 35.44 -49.63 -9.19
C ASP A 202 36.08 -51.02 -9.01
N THR A 203 35.41 -51.94 -8.30
CA THR A 203 35.85 -53.34 -8.19
C THR A 203 35.44 -54.15 -9.42
N LYS A 204 35.81 -53.68 -10.62
CA LYS A 204 35.69 -54.45 -11.85
C LYS A 204 37.06 -55.02 -12.17
N ASN A 205 37.39 -56.20 -11.60
CA ASN A 205 38.66 -56.90 -11.86
C ASN A 205 38.91 -57.02 -13.37
N PRO A 206 39.73 -56.13 -13.98
CA PRO A 206 39.79 -56.02 -15.43
C PRO A 206 40.49 -57.25 -16.03
N SER A 207 41.33 -57.93 -15.25
CA SER A 207 41.94 -59.21 -15.63
C SER A 207 40.94 -60.37 -15.73
N LEU A 208 39.93 -60.44 -14.87
CA LEU A 208 38.94 -61.52 -14.91
C LEU A 208 37.98 -61.33 -16.08
N LEU A 209 37.50 -60.09 -16.30
CA LEU A 209 36.70 -59.75 -17.47
C LEU A 209 37.47 -60.00 -18.77
N ARG A 210 38.74 -59.59 -18.84
CA ARG A 210 39.59 -59.81 -20.01
C ARG A 210 39.80 -61.31 -20.27
N LEU A 211 40.00 -62.12 -19.22
CA LEU A 211 40.13 -63.58 -19.32
C LEU A 211 38.85 -64.25 -19.84
N VAL A 212 37.68 -63.86 -19.32
CA VAL A 212 36.39 -64.43 -19.77
C VAL A 212 36.10 -64.06 -21.22
N ILE A 213 36.38 -62.82 -21.63
CA ILE A 213 36.18 -62.38 -23.03
C ILE A 213 37.12 -63.15 -23.97
N THR A 214 38.40 -63.35 -23.61
CA THR A 214 39.32 -64.12 -24.46
C THR A 214 38.91 -65.59 -24.59
N LEU A 215 38.42 -66.22 -23.52
CA LEU A 215 37.97 -67.61 -23.55
C LEU A 215 36.73 -67.77 -24.44
N PHE A 216 35.77 -66.83 -24.34
CA PHE A 216 34.56 -66.83 -25.16
C PHE A 216 34.85 -66.65 -26.65
N LEU A 217 35.80 -65.77 -26.99
CA LEU A 217 36.20 -65.54 -28.38
C LEU A 217 36.88 -66.79 -28.98
N ILE A 218 37.75 -67.46 -28.21
CA ILE A 218 38.35 -68.75 -28.61
C ILE A 218 37.26 -69.81 -28.84
N SER A 219 36.27 -69.90 -27.95
CA SER A 219 35.14 -70.83 -28.10
C SER A 219 34.34 -70.59 -29.38
N ILE A 220 34.09 -69.33 -29.75
CA ILE A 220 33.39 -68.98 -31.00
C ILE A 220 34.22 -69.38 -32.22
N VAL A 221 35.52 -69.12 -32.23
CA VAL A 221 36.40 -69.50 -33.35
C VAL A 221 36.42 -71.01 -33.54
N LEU A 222 36.45 -71.78 -32.45
CA LEU A 222 36.43 -73.24 -32.48
C LEU A 222 35.10 -73.77 -33.02
N LEU A 223 33.98 -73.14 -32.64
CA LEU A 223 32.65 -73.47 -33.15
C LEU A 223 32.50 -73.15 -34.65
N LEU A 224 33.05 -72.00 -35.11
CA LEU A 224 33.08 -71.66 -36.53
C LEU A 224 33.92 -72.64 -37.33
N PHE A 225 35.05 -73.09 -36.79
CA PHE A 225 35.90 -74.10 -37.45
C PHE A 225 35.17 -75.43 -37.60
N ILE A 226 34.41 -75.87 -36.60
CA ILE A 226 33.58 -77.09 -36.67
C ILE A 226 32.47 -76.97 -37.72
N ILE A 227 31.88 -75.79 -37.89
CA ILE A 227 30.82 -75.57 -38.91
C ILE A 227 31.42 -75.53 -40.33
N LEU A 228 32.66 -75.05 -40.47
CA LEU A 228 33.32 -74.89 -41.76
C LEU A 228 34.00 -76.18 -42.26
N LEU A 229 34.38 -77.09 -41.36
CA LEU A 229 34.99 -78.39 -41.65
C LEU A 229 33.93 -79.44 -41.99
#